data_AF-A0A7W1U7F3-F1
#
_entry.id   AF-A0A7W1U7F3-F1
#
_cell.length_a   1.000
_cell.length_b   1.000
_cell.length_c   1.000
_cell.angle_alpha   90.00
_cell.angle_beta   90.00
_cell.angle_gamma   90.00
#
_symmetry.space_group_name_H-M   'P 1'
#
loop_
_entity.id
_entity.type
_entity.pdbx_description
1 polymer ?
#
loop_
_entity_poly.entity_id
_entity_poly.type
_entity_poly.pdbx_seq_one_letter_code
_entity_poly.pdbx_strand_id
1 'polypeptide(L)'
;MKKLALSLIALAMGTAGAFAQTFPGNGATGFGDQIGSGTLTASVSGGTVTFTLTAGPSGLGNDLALYIDSTAGGFSDTSTFTDTADGGRRTLSGKGATTGQSVVTFAPGFTADFGIDLTASSANLFALNTGSFIFTLGANFVSTVGNVTTFTLSLASIGNPITSFGLVGNIVNPNDNAGGNNNDLFRSNETFGTSTTNPPLTNPGNNGTLTFSSFDIVVVPEPSTWMMMLGGLGMLVLLRRRRTA
;
A
#
# COMPACT_ATOMS: atom_id res chain seq x y z
N MET A 1 31.87 -23.44 -51.14
CA MET A 1 31.65 -22.05 -50.69
C MET A 1 30.58 -22.04 -49.63
N LYS A 2 30.98 -21.80 -48.38
CA LYS A 2 30.15 -21.79 -47.17
C LYS A 2 29.22 -20.57 -47.22
N LYS A 3 27.90 -20.75 -47.25
CA LYS A 3 26.94 -19.65 -47.07
C LYS A 3 26.42 -19.71 -45.64
N LEU A 4 26.83 -18.72 -44.86
CA LEU A 4 26.33 -18.37 -43.53
C LEU A 4 24.79 -18.34 -43.54
N ALA A 5 24.16 -19.22 -42.76
CA ALA A 5 22.78 -19.02 -42.31
C ALA A 5 22.85 -18.41 -40.91
N LEU A 6 22.73 -17.08 -40.85
CA LEU A 6 22.75 -16.30 -39.63
C LEU A 6 21.43 -16.54 -38.86
N SER A 7 21.50 -17.34 -37.79
CA SER A 7 20.38 -17.57 -36.87
C SER A 7 20.08 -16.31 -36.07
N LEU A 8 19.04 -15.58 -36.45
CA LEU A 8 18.48 -14.49 -35.63
C LEU A 8 17.49 -15.09 -34.64
N ILE A 9 17.97 -15.56 -33.48
CA ILE A 9 17.12 -15.80 -32.30
C ILE A 9 16.88 -14.42 -31.69
N ALA A 10 15.79 -13.77 -32.09
CA ALA A 10 15.30 -12.59 -31.40
C ALA A 10 14.75 -13.05 -30.04
N LEU A 11 15.56 -12.84 -29.00
CA LEU A 11 15.14 -12.98 -27.62
C LEU A 11 14.09 -11.89 -27.34
N ALA A 12 12.82 -12.22 -27.52
CA ALA A 12 11.71 -11.36 -27.09
C ALA A 12 11.70 -11.34 -25.57
N MET A 13 12.52 -10.48 -24.96
CA MET A 13 12.34 -10.04 -23.59
C MET A 13 11.05 -9.24 -23.54
N GLY A 14 9.91 -9.93 -23.43
CA GLY A 14 8.63 -9.29 -23.19
C GLY A 14 8.69 -8.58 -21.85
N THR A 15 8.73 -7.25 -21.89
CA THR A 15 8.51 -6.44 -20.70
C THR A 15 7.11 -6.77 -20.19
N ALA A 16 7.01 -7.42 -19.02
CA ALA A 16 5.74 -7.71 -18.39
C ALA A 16 4.95 -6.40 -18.25
N GLY A 17 3.78 -6.33 -18.90
CA GLY A 17 2.89 -5.17 -18.77
C GLY A 17 2.50 -5.02 -17.31
N ALA A 18 2.63 -3.81 -16.77
CA ALA A 18 2.28 -3.55 -15.38
C ALA A 18 0.76 -3.71 -15.20
N PHE A 19 0.35 -4.51 -14.20
CA PHE A 19 -1.06 -4.65 -13.82
C PHE A 19 -1.38 -3.62 -12.73
N ALA A 20 -2.30 -2.70 -13.02
CA ALA A 20 -2.71 -1.64 -12.12
C ALA A 20 -4.11 -1.91 -11.55
N GLN A 21 -4.26 -1.78 -10.24
CA GLN A 21 -5.52 -1.86 -9.49
C GLN A 21 -5.78 -0.53 -8.82
N THR A 22 -7.02 -0.05 -8.82
CA THR A 22 -7.40 1.23 -8.21
C THR A 22 -8.39 0.99 -7.08
N PHE A 23 -8.09 1.55 -5.92
CA PHE A 23 -8.87 1.47 -4.69
C PHE A 23 -9.45 2.85 -4.37
N PRO A 24 -10.79 3.02 -4.43
CA PRO A 24 -11.41 4.29 -4.09
C PRO A 24 -11.40 4.50 -2.57
N GLY A 25 -11.35 5.77 -2.15
CA GLY A 25 -11.64 6.14 -0.78
C GLY A 25 -13.08 5.84 -0.38
N ASN A 26 -13.34 5.86 0.92
CA ASN A 26 -14.65 5.53 1.49
C ASN A 26 -15.70 6.66 1.43
N GLY A 27 -15.38 7.81 0.81
CA GLY A 27 -16.25 8.97 0.69
C GLY A 27 -16.40 9.83 1.95
N ALA A 28 -15.70 9.52 3.04
CA ALA A 28 -15.72 10.33 4.25
C ALA A 28 -14.92 11.62 4.08
N THR A 29 -15.16 12.64 4.90
CA THR A 29 -14.51 13.97 4.75
C THR A 29 -13.94 14.50 6.06
N GLY A 30 -13.67 13.60 7.00
CA GLY A 30 -13.37 13.91 8.39
C GLY A 30 -12.26 14.92 8.61
N PHE A 31 -11.21 14.88 7.79
CA PHE A 31 -10.04 15.78 7.80
C PHE A 31 -9.95 16.61 6.52
N GLY A 32 -11.10 16.98 5.95
CA GLY A 32 -11.19 17.84 4.79
C GLY A 32 -11.11 17.10 3.46
N ASP A 33 -11.43 15.80 3.43
CA ASP A 33 -11.48 14.99 2.20
C ASP A 33 -10.11 14.85 1.52
N GLN A 34 -9.13 14.37 2.29
CA GLN A 34 -7.78 14.08 1.81
C GLN A 34 -7.73 12.79 1.01
N ILE A 35 -8.46 11.76 1.45
CA ILE A 35 -8.53 10.48 0.73
C ILE A 35 -9.95 9.97 0.53
N GLY A 36 -10.96 10.54 1.18
CA GLY A 36 -12.35 10.10 1.06
C GLY A 36 -12.86 9.98 -0.36
N SER A 37 -12.69 11.04 -1.15
CA SER A 37 -12.96 11.09 -2.60
C SER A 37 -11.74 10.73 -3.45
N GLY A 38 -10.61 10.45 -2.80
CA GLY A 38 -9.35 10.10 -3.44
C GLY A 38 -9.30 8.67 -3.97
N THR A 39 -8.17 8.32 -4.58
CA THR A 39 -7.89 6.95 -5.05
C THR A 39 -6.45 6.56 -4.77
N LEU A 40 -6.23 5.29 -4.45
CA LEU A 40 -4.91 4.67 -4.42
C LEU A 40 -4.80 3.67 -5.55
N THR A 41 -3.84 3.85 -6.45
CA THR A 41 -3.55 2.87 -7.50
C THR A 41 -2.29 2.10 -7.16
N ALA A 42 -2.33 0.77 -7.21
CA ALA A 42 -1.18 -0.10 -7.06
C ALA A 42 -0.87 -0.79 -8.39
N SER A 43 0.34 -0.58 -8.90
CA SER A 43 0.83 -1.16 -10.16
C SER A 43 2.02 -2.06 -9.90
N VAL A 44 1.90 -3.35 -10.22
CA VAL A 44 2.95 -4.34 -9.96
C VAL A 44 3.71 -4.66 -11.24
N SER A 45 5.04 -4.51 -11.22
CA SER A 45 5.92 -4.90 -12.32
C SER A 45 7.31 -5.26 -11.82
N GLY A 46 7.86 -6.39 -12.29
CA GLY A 46 9.26 -6.77 -12.03
C GLY A 46 9.63 -6.87 -10.55
N GLY A 47 8.72 -7.31 -9.68
CA GLY A 47 8.96 -7.42 -8.24
C GLY A 47 8.86 -6.08 -7.48
N THR A 48 8.46 -5.01 -8.14
CA THR A 48 8.21 -3.70 -7.56
C THR A 48 6.72 -3.36 -7.64
N VAL A 49 6.19 -2.77 -6.59
CA VAL A 49 4.87 -2.15 -6.56
C VAL A 49 5.07 -0.64 -6.63
N THR A 50 4.43 0.01 -7.60
CA THR A 50 4.31 1.46 -7.65
C THR A 50 2.93 1.83 -7.15
N PHE A 51 2.88 2.60 -6.07
CA PHE A 51 1.66 3.19 -5.56
C PHE A 51 1.53 4.63 -6.05
N THR A 52 0.34 5.00 -6.48
CA THR A 52 -0.03 6.36 -6.85
C THR A 52 -1.29 6.74 -6.10
N LEU A 53 -1.13 7.60 -5.09
CA LEU A 53 -2.22 8.24 -4.39
C LEU A 53 -2.64 9.48 -5.17
N THR A 54 -3.90 9.54 -5.60
CA THR A 54 -4.56 10.80 -5.98
C THR A 54 -5.41 11.23 -4.79
N ALA A 55 -4.93 12.19 -4.02
CA ALA A 55 -5.65 12.76 -2.90
C ALA A 55 -6.87 13.57 -3.38
N GLY A 56 -7.84 13.73 -2.49
CA GLY A 56 -9.01 14.58 -2.69
C GLY A 56 -8.64 16.08 -2.72
N PRO A 57 -9.63 16.99 -2.75
CA PRO A 57 -9.41 18.40 -3.03
C PRO A 57 -8.46 19.12 -2.07
N SER A 58 -8.36 18.68 -0.81
CA SER A 58 -7.46 19.28 0.19
C SER A 58 -6.00 18.84 0.07
N GLY A 59 -5.71 17.82 -0.75
CA GLY A 59 -4.39 17.22 -0.82
C GLY A 59 -4.03 16.42 0.45
N LEU A 60 -2.83 15.83 0.46
CA LEU A 60 -2.34 15.05 1.60
C LEU A 60 -1.66 15.98 2.62
N GLY A 61 -2.47 16.59 3.50
CA GLY A 61 -2.00 17.50 4.55
C GLY A 61 -1.67 16.81 5.88
N ASN A 62 -2.14 15.58 6.05
CA ASN A 62 -1.87 14.69 7.19
C ASN A 62 -1.19 13.41 6.69
N ASP A 63 -0.76 12.57 7.63
CA ASP A 63 -0.09 11.32 7.29
C ASP A 63 -1.12 10.25 6.92
N LEU A 64 -0.80 9.42 5.94
CA LEU A 64 -1.56 8.24 5.59
C LEU A 64 -0.87 7.00 6.18
N ALA A 65 -1.56 6.32 7.09
CA ALA A 65 -1.20 4.98 7.54
C ALA A 65 -1.73 3.96 6.51
N LEU A 66 -0.86 3.22 5.84
CA LEU A 66 -1.21 2.06 5.02
C LEU A 66 -0.71 0.79 5.70
N TYR A 67 -1.61 -0.13 6.02
CA TYR A 67 -1.26 -1.44 6.60
C TYR A 67 -1.26 -2.51 5.52
N ILE A 68 -0.29 -3.42 5.59
CA ILE A 68 -0.08 -4.48 4.62
C ILE A 68 -0.07 -5.82 5.34
N ASP A 69 -0.89 -6.75 4.83
CA ASP A 69 -0.88 -8.17 5.18
C ASP A 69 -0.30 -8.94 4.00
N SER A 70 0.89 -9.50 4.17
CA SER A 70 1.67 -10.11 3.08
C SER A 70 2.43 -11.36 3.50
N THR A 71 2.48 -11.64 4.80
CA THR A 71 3.16 -12.80 5.38
C THR A 71 2.26 -13.49 6.40
N ALA A 72 2.56 -14.75 6.73
CA ALA A 72 1.83 -15.42 7.80
C ALA A 72 2.22 -14.81 9.15
N GLY A 73 1.22 -14.40 9.95
CA GLY A 73 1.46 -13.80 11.26
C GLY A 73 0.72 -12.48 11.39
N GLY A 74 1.41 -11.44 11.85
CA GLY A 74 0.86 -10.10 11.95
C GLY A 74 -0.07 -9.86 13.15
N PHE A 75 -0.77 -8.73 13.08
CA PHE A 75 -1.61 -8.21 14.15
C PHE A 75 -3.05 -7.97 13.66
N SER A 76 -4.04 -8.38 14.45
CA SER A 76 -5.46 -8.14 14.18
C SER A 76 -5.92 -6.73 14.53
N ASP A 77 -5.14 -6.00 15.33
CA ASP A 77 -5.41 -4.63 15.72
C ASP A 77 -4.13 -3.93 16.21
N THR A 78 -4.23 -2.62 16.44
CA THR A 78 -3.11 -1.79 16.94
C THR A 78 -3.17 -1.54 18.45
N SER A 79 -4.04 -2.23 19.21
CA SER A 79 -4.27 -1.94 20.63
C SER A 79 -3.05 -2.24 21.52
N THR A 80 -2.18 -3.14 21.05
CA THR A 80 -0.96 -3.53 21.77
C THR A 80 0.28 -2.74 21.34
N PHE A 81 0.16 -1.86 20.34
CA PHE A 81 1.28 -1.08 19.83
C PHE A 81 1.62 0.08 20.77
N THR A 82 2.91 0.23 21.06
CA THR A 82 3.42 1.24 22.00
C THR A 82 4.47 2.16 21.39
N ASP A 83 4.80 1.99 20.10
CA ASP A 83 5.81 2.82 19.45
C ASP A 83 5.34 4.26 19.26
N THR A 84 6.12 5.19 19.80
CA THR A 84 5.86 6.64 19.76
C THR A 84 7.09 7.44 19.35
N ALA A 85 8.18 6.77 18.93
CA ALA A 85 9.50 7.38 18.80
C ALA A 85 9.56 8.53 17.78
N ASP A 86 8.68 8.57 16.78
CA ASP A 86 8.48 9.70 15.87
C ASP A 86 7.06 9.74 15.30
N GLY A 87 6.78 10.73 14.45
CA GLY A 87 5.48 10.93 13.81
C GLY A 87 5.00 9.73 13.00
N GLY A 88 5.85 9.15 12.15
CA GLY A 88 5.47 8.03 11.29
C GLY A 88 5.18 6.74 12.08
N ARG A 89 5.95 6.48 13.14
CA ARG A 89 5.65 5.36 14.05
C ARG A 89 4.37 5.58 14.84
N ARG A 90 4.09 6.82 15.27
CA ARG A 90 2.80 7.17 15.88
C ARG A 90 1.65 6.96 14.90
N THR A 91 1.77 7.43 13.65
CA THR A 91 0.78 7.26 12.58
C THR A 91 0.31 5.81 12.46
N LEU A 92 1.27 4.86 12.47
CA LEU A 92 1.02 3.43 12.37
C LEU A 92 0.63 2.75 13.70
N SER A 93 1.15 3.21 14.85
CA SER A 93 0.77 2.63 16.14
C SER A 93 -0.62 3.06 16.60
N GLY A 94 -1.04 4.26 16.20
CA GLY A 94 -2.19 4.93 16.76
C GLY A 94 -1.98 5.42 18.20
N LYS A 95 -0.74 5.34 18.72
CA LYS A 95 -0.39 5.79 20.07
C LYS A 95 0.07 7.25 20.02
N GLY A 96 -0.55 8.12 20.82
CA GLY A 96 -0.09 9.50 20.99
C GLY A 96 1.23 9.55 21.79
N ALA A 97 2.01 10.62 21.63
CA ALA A 97 3.33 10.71 22.26
C ALA A 97 3.27 10.83 23.78
N THR A 98 2.20 11.44 24.31
CA THR A 98 2.01 11.65 25.74
C THR A 98 0.82 10.84 26.25
N THR A 99 -0.33 10.98 25.60
CA THR A 99 -1.57 10.29 25.99
C THR A 99 -2.34 9.80 24.77
N GLY A 100 -3.43 9.08 25.03
CA GLY A 100 -4.34 8.61 23.98
C GLY A 100 -3.84 7.38 23.24
N GLN A 101 -4.80 6.68 22.66
CA GLN A 101 -4.57 5.63 21.68
C GLN A 101 -5.83 5.51 20.83
N SER A 102 -5.71 5.86 19.55
CA SER A 102 -6.72 5.46 18.60
C SER A 102 -6.38 4.06 18.11
N VAL A 103 -7.33 3.14 18.17
CA VAL A 103 -7.12 1.74 17.78
C VAL A 103 -7.66 1.51 16.38
N VAL A 104 -6.87 0.84 15.53
CA VAL A 104 -7.40 0.20 14.32
C VAL A 104 -7.68 -1.26 14.63
N THR A 105 -8.89 -1.73 14.34
CA THR A 105 -9.23 -3.16 14.30
C THR A 105 -9.35 -3.57 12.84
N PHE A 106 -8.56 -4.55 12.42
CA PHE A 106 -8.56 -5.01 11.03
C PHE A 106 -9.72 -5.96 10.74
N ALA A 107 -10.07 -6.06 9.46
CA ALA A 107 -11.13 -6.94 9.00
C ALA A 107 -10.76 -8.42 9.24
N PRO A 108 -11.74 -9.32 9.45
CA PRO A 108 -11.47 -10.74 9.55
C PRO A 108 -10.68 -11.26 8.35
N GLY A 109 -9.60 -12.01 8.62
CA GLY A 109 -8.70 -12.51 7.58
C GLY A 109 -7.62 -11.53 7.13
N PHE A 110 -7.52 -10.36 7.76
CA PHE A 110 -6.40 -9.43 7.62
C PHE A 110 -5.62 -9.32 8.92
N THR A 111 -4.33 -9.60 8.86
CA THR A 111 -3.39 -9.48 9.97
C THR A 111 -2.18 -8.67 9.51
N ALA A 112 -2.08 -7.40 9.96
CA ALA A 112 -1.06 -6.49 9.48
C ALA A 112 0.34 -6.96 9.90
N ASP A 113 1.25 -7.11 8.93
CA ASP A 113 2.66 -7.41 9.15
C ASP A 113 3.53 -6.15 9.03
N PHE A 114 3.17 -5.28 8.08
CA PHE A 114 3.91 -4.07 7.75
C PHE A 114 3.00 -2.86 7.75
N GLY A 115 3.61 -1.69 7.94
CA GLY A 115 2.96 -0.40 7.80
C GLY A 115 3.81 0.55 6.97
N ILE A 116 3.15 1.35 6.13
CA ILE A 116 3.74 2.49 5.44
C ILE A 116 3.14 3.75 6.03
N ASP A 117 4.02 4.61 6.53
CA ASP A 117 3.70 6.01 6.82
C ASP A 117 4.00 6.84 5.57
N LEU A 118 2.96 7.42 4.98
CA LEU A 118 3.07 8.27 3.79
C LEU A 118 2.71 9.71 4.14
N THR A 119 3.63 10.62 3.82
CA THR A 119 3.41 12.07 3.85
C THR A 119 3.47 12.64 2.44
N ALA A 120 3.24 13.95 2.28
CA ALA A 120 3.43 14.63 0.99
C ALA A 120 4.90 14.70 0.52
N SER A 121 5.86 14.20 1.31
CA SER A 121 7.30 14.29 1.00
C SER A 121 8.12 13.04 1.33
N SER A 122 7.51 12.03 1.95
CA SER A 122 8.19 10.81 2.38
C SER A 122 7.26 9.61 2.38
N ALA A 123 7.84 8.42 2.23
CA ALA A 123 7.16 7.14 2.41
C ALA A 123 8.10 6.24 3.22
N ASN A 124 7.67 5.85 4.43
CA ASN A 124 8.50 5.11 5.38
C ASN A 124 7.87 3.74 5.66
N LEU A 125 8.59 2.66 5.36
CA LEU A 125 8.12 1.30 5.62
C LEU A 125 8.62 0.80 6.98
N PHE A 126 7.74 0.16 7.73
CA PHE A 126 8.02 -0.46 9.01
C PHE A 126 7.50 -1.89 9.05
N ALA A 127 8.29 -2.80 9.62
CA ALA A 127 7.74 -4.06 10.12
C ALA A 127 7.13 -3.82 11.51
N LEU A 128 5.89 -4.26 11.71
CA LEU A 128 5.10 -3.97 12.90
C LEU A 128 5.53 -4.86 14.07
N ASN A 129 5.41 -4.32 15.28
CA ASN A 129 5.75 -4.98 16.53
C ASN A 129 4.94 -4.37 17.70
N THR A 130 4.78 -5.02 18.84
CA THR A 130 4.07 -4.42 19.98
C THR A 130 4.87 -3.27 20.62
N GLY A 131 6.20 -3.41 20.64
CA GLY A 131 7.15 -2.40 21.10
C GLY A 131 7.59 -1.49 19.97
N SER A 132 8.90 -1.42 19.76
CA SER A 132 9.50 -0.64 18.67
C SER A 132 9.33 -1.32 17.31
N PHE A 133 8.77 -0.59 16.36
CA PHE A 133 8.70 -0.96 14.96
C PHE A 133 10.08 -0.96 14.34
N ILE A 134 10.32 -1.90 13.44
CA ILE A 134 11.60 -2.02 12.75
C ILE A 134 11.48 -1.23 11.45
N PHE A 135 12.25 -0.15 11.33
CA PHE A 135 12.35 0.57 10.07
C PHE A 135 12.98 -0.32 9.00
N THR A 136 12.24 -0.55 7.93
CA THR A 136 12.71 -1.35 6.79
C THR A 136 12.93 -0.38 5.64
N LEU A 137 14.17 -0.27 5.16
CA LEU A 137 14.44 0.39 3.89
C LEU A 137 13.67 -0.37 2.80
N GLY A 138 12.58 0.22 2.28
CA GLY A 138 11.68 -0.54 1.41
C GLY A 138 10.68 0.31 0.65
N ALA A 139 10.06 1.29 1.29
CA ALA A 139 9.28 2.31 0.59
C ALA A 139 10.21 3.43 0.11
N ASN A 140 10.12 3.77 -1.17
CA ASN A 140 10.87 4.86 -1.79
C ASN A 140 9.88 5.91 -2.27
N PHE A 141 9.91 7.08 -1.64
CA PHE A 141 9.19 8.24 -2.15
C PHE A 141 9.73 8.63 -3.53
N VAL A 142 8.84 8.87 -4.48
CA VAL A 142 9.22 9.30 -5.85
C VAL A 142 8.93 10.78 -6.03
N SER A 143 7.68 11.19 -5.86
CA SER A 143 7.28 12.58 -6.07
C SER A 143 5.88 12.88 -5.53
N THR A 144 5.62 14.17 -5.33
CA THR A 144 4.27 14.73 -5.24
C THR A 144 4.12 15.85 -6.26
N VAL A 145 3.10 15.75 -7.13
CA VAL A 145 2.76 16.76 -8.14
C VAL A 145 1.28 17.09 -8.01
N GLY A 146 0.98 18.28 -7.52
CA GLY A 146 -0.39 18.62 -7.11
C GLY A 146 -0.88 17.66 -6.03
N ASN A 147 -2.04 17.04 -6.23
CA ASN A 147 -2.63 16.08 -5.29
C ASN A 147 -2.19 14.63 -5.57
N VAL A 148 -1.24 14.42 -6.48
CA VAL A 148 -0.77 13.08 -6.85
C VAL A 148 0.55 12.79 -6.17
N THR A 149 0.58 11.81 -5.28
CA THR A 149 1.80 11.32 -4.61
C THR A 149 2.13 9.92 -5.11
N THR A 150 3.38 9.71 -5.53
CA THR A 150 3.88 8.43 -6.03
C THR A 150 5.02 7.92 -5.17
N PHE A 151 4.97 6.64 -4.82
CA PHE A 151 6.03 5.94 -4.10
C PHE A 151 6.12 4.49 -4.57
N THR A 152 7.26 3.86 -4.36
CA THR A 152 7.50 2.47 -4.77
C THR A 152 7.89 1.60 -3.59
N LEU A 153 7.64 0.31 -3.71
CA LEU A 153 7.94 -0.70 -2.72
C LEU A 153 8.48 -1.95 -3.43
N SER A 154 9.59 -2.51 -2.95
CA SER A 154 10.00 -3.84 -3.43
C SER A 154 9.13 -4.91 -2.74
N LEU A 155 8.61 -5.89 -3.48
CA LEU A 155 7.91 -7.03 -2.89
C LEU A 155 8.79 -7.78 -1.88
N ALA A 156 10.11 -7.77 -2.06
CA ALA A 156 11.05 -8.36 -1.13
C ALA A 156 11.06 -7.69 0.25
N SER A 157 10.74 -6.40 0.31
CA SER A 157 10.67 -5.65 1.58
C SER A 157 9.42 -5.96 2.41
N ILE A 158 8.42 -6.62 1.80
CA ILE A 158 7.18 -7.10 2.46
C ILE A 158 7.06 -8.62 2.38
N GLY A 159 8.18 -9.33 2.43
CA GLY A 159 8.18 -10.80 2.54
C GLY A 159 7.96 -11.59 1.25
N ASN A 160 8.02 -10.95 0.08
CA ASN A 160 7.85 -11.57 -1.24
C ASN A 160 6.50 -12.27 -1.44
N PRO A 161 5.36 -11.58 -1.32
CA PRO A 161 4.07 -12.19 -1.62
C PRO A 161 4.05 -12.66 -3.09
N ILE A 162 3.65 -13.91 -3.29
CA ILE A 162 3.74 -14.57 -4.60
C ILE A 162 2.52 -14.25 -5.48
N THR A 163 1.32 -14.27 -4.89
CA THR A 163 0.05 -14.14 -5.63
C THR A 163 -0.65 -12.82 -5.34
N SER A 164 -0.62 -12.36 -4.11
CA SER A 164 -1.31 -11.16 -3.66
C SER A 164 -0.90 -10.77 -2.25
N PHE A 165 -1.23 -9.54 -1.85
CA PHE A 165 -1.20 -9.09 -0.47
C PHE A 165 -2.42 -8.21 -0.17
N GLY A 166 -2.82 -8.15 1.09
CA GLY A 166 -3.90 -7.29 1.58
C GLY A 166 -3.42 -5.87 1.85
N LEU A 167 -4.34 -4.91 1.72
CA LEU A 167 -4.10 -3.50 1.99
C LEU A 167 -5.32 -2.83 2.64
N VAL A 168 -5.08 -1.99 3.65
CA VAL A 168 -6.04 -0.98 4.14
C VAL A 168 -5.30 0.30 4.47
N GLY A 169 -6.00 1.43 4.54
CA GLY A 169 -5.36 2.66 5.01
C GLY A 169 -6.31 3.68 5.62
N ASN A 170 -5.76 4.59 6.40
CA ASN A 170 -6.52 5.67 7.03
C ASN A 170 -5.65 6.92 7.23
N ILE A 171 -6.29 8.09 7.26
CA ILE A 171 -5.60 9.35 7.55
C ILE A 171 -5.41 9.55 9.06
N VAL A 172 -4.25 10.08 9.43
CA VAL A 172 -3.82 10.35 10.80
C VAL A 172 -3.08 11.68 10.88
N ASN A 173 -3.41 12.50 11.85
CA ASN A 173 -2.56 13.62 12.28
C ASN A 173 -1.75 13.16 13.50
N PRO A 174 -0.45 12.84 13.38
CA PRO A 174 0.36 12.37 14.50
C PRO A 174 0.93 13.49 15.39
N ASN A 175 0.66 14.75 15.04
CA ASN A 175 1.18 15.95 15.70
C ASN A 175 0.06 16.96 15.97
N ASP A 176 -1.14 16.49 16.30
CA ASP A 176 -2.21 17.40 16.65
C ASP A 176 -1.91 18.05 18.01
N ASN A 177 -2.14 19.36 18.08
CA ASN A 177 -1.98 20.16 19.30
C ASN A 177 -3.33 20.46 19.95
N ALA A 178 -4.40 19.77 19.55
CA ALA A 178 -5.72 19.91 20.14
C ALA A 178 -5.68 19.63 21.66
N GLY A 179 -5.82 20.71 22.45
CA GLY A 179 -5.80 20.66 23.93
C GLY A 179 -4.60 21.32 24.60
N GLY A 180 -3.58 21.76 23.85
CA GLY A 180 -2.38 22.39 24.41
C GLY A 180 -1.30 21.39 24.87
N ASN A 181 -1.54 20.10 24.67
CA ASN A 181 -0.59 19.02 24.85
C ASN A 181 0.03 18.73 23.47
N ASN A 182 1.27 19.15 23.27
CA ASN A 182 1.95 18.96 22.00
C ASN A 182 2.19 17.46 21.75
N ASN A 183 1.79 16.96 20.57
CA ASN A 183 2.02 15.60 20.04
C ASN A 183 1.00 14.50 20.40
N ASP A 184 -0.29 14.84 20.54
CA ASP A 184 -1.33 13.81 20.53
C ASP A 184 -1.67 13.40 19.09
N LEU A 185 -2.13 12.16 18.91
CA LEU A 185 -2.48 11.58 17.62
C LEU A 185 -3.98 11.62 17.43
N PHE A 186 -4.46 12.11 16.28
CA PHE A 186 -5.88 12.08 15.92
C PHE A 186 -6.08 11.33 14.61
N ARG A 187 -6.96 10.32 14.63
CA ARG A 187 -7.33 9.54 13.46
C ARG A 187 -8.59 10.07 12.81
N SER A 188 -8.57 10.12 11.48
CA SER A 188 -9.72 10.46 10.62
C SER A 188 -10.61 9.23 10.37
N ASN A 189 -11.86 9.47 9.97
CA ASN A 189 -12.74 8.43 9.42
C ASN A 189 -12.54 8.20 7.91
N GLU A 190 -11.60 8.89 7.27
CA GLU A 190 -11.24 8.70 5.86
C GLU A 190 -10.34 7.47 5.67
N THR A 191 -10.75 6.53 4.81
CA THR A 191 -10.05 5.25 4.62
C THR A 191 -9.98 4.75 3.18
N PHE A 192 -8.98 3.91 2.90
CA PHE A 192 -9.00 2.89 1.85
C PHE A 192 -9.39 1.55 2.48
N GLY A 193 -10.30 0.82 1.86
CA GLY A 193 -11.05 -0.28 2.48
C GLY A 193 -12.33 0.20 3.18
N THR A 194 -13.27 -0.74 3.41
CA THR A 194 -14.54 -0.42 4.08
C THR A 194 -14.36 -0.41 5.58
N SER A 195 -14.76 0.67 6.23
CA SER A 195 -14.56 0.87 7.66
C SER A 195 -15.78 1.47 8.36
N THR A 196 -15.81 1.30 9.67
CA THR A 196 -16.74 1.95 10.60
C THR A 196 -15.93 2.57 11.74
N THR A 197 -16.47 3.61 12.36
CA THR A 197 -15.80 4.30 13.46
C THR A 197 -16.58 4.18 14.76
N ASN A 198 -15.89 4.37 15.89
CA ASN A 198 -16.51 4.59 17.18
C ASN A 198 -15.90 5.86 17.80
N PRO A 199 -16.69 6.95 17.94
CA PRO A 199 -18.13 7.04 17.66
C PRO A 199 -18.49 6.97 16.15
N PRO A 200 -19.64 6.38 15.77
CA PRO A 200 -20.02 6.13 14.37
C PRO A 200 -20.06 7.39 13.50
N LEU A 201 -19.60 7.25 12.25
CA LEU A 201 -19.64 8.28 11.21
C LEU A 201 -18.88 9.58 11.56
N THR A 202 -18.07 9.55 12.61
CA THR A 202 -17.21 10.66 13.03
C THR A 202 -15.75 10.22 13.07
N ASN A 203 -14.85 11.19 13.15
CA ASN A 203 -13.42 10.92 13.35
C ASN A 203 -13.22 10.16 14.68
N PRO A 204 -12.51 9.02 14.69
CA PRO A 204 -12.13 8.33 15.92
C PRO A 204 -11.34 9.22 16.89
N GLY A 205 -10.64 10.23 16.37
CA GLY A 205 -9.86 11.16 17.18
C GLY A 205 -8.71 10.44 17.88
N ASN A 206 -8.41 10.82 19.13
CA ASN A 206 -7.25 10.32 19.87
C ASN A 206 -7.51 9.13 20.79
N ASN A 207 -8.77 8.71 20.96
CA ASN A 207 -9.18 7.62 21.85
C ASN A 207 -10.26 6.70 21.25
N GLY A 208 -10.71 6.97 20.03
CA GLY A 208 -11.72 6.17 19.36
C GLY A 208 -11.13 4.99 18.59
N THR A 209 -12.04 4.17 18.05
CA THR A 209 -11.70 2.98 17.27
C THR A 209 -12.10 3.17 15.82
N LEU A 210 -11.24 2.70 14.91
CA LEU A 210 -11.54 2.51 13.49
C LEU A 210 -11.56 1.00 13.21
N THR A 211 -12.69 0.47 12.74
CA THR A 211 -12.85 -0.96 12.47
C THR A 211 -13.07 -1.19 10.98
N PHE A 212 -12.14 -1.90 10.34
CA PHE A 212 -12.31 -2.35 8.96
C PHE A 212 -13.23 -3.57 8.90
N SER A 213 -14.17 -3.59 7.95
CA SER A 213 -15.03 -4.73 7.65
C SER A 213 -14.59 -5.48 6.39
N SER A 214 -13.76 -4.86 5.56
CA SER A 214 -13.09 -5.47 4.41
C SER A 214 -11.72 -4.83 4.20
N PHE A 215 -10.90 -5.49 3.38
CA PHE A 215 -9.60 -5.00 2.92
C PHE A 215 -9.50 -5.14 1.41
N ASP A 216 -8.63 -4.32 0.83
CA ASP A 216 -8.30 -4.36 -0.59
C ASP A 216 -7.24 -5.42 -0.85
N ILE A 217 -7.28 -6.05 -2.04
CA ILE A 217 -6.30 -7.06 -2.45
C ILE A 217 -5.50 -6.50 -3.62
N VAL A 218 -4.17 -6.50 -3.48
CA VAL A 218 -3.26 -6.21 -4.58
C VAL A 218 -2.76 -7.53 -5.16
N VAL A 219 -3.22 -7.87 -6.37
CA VAL A 219 -2.72 -9.04 -7.11
C VAL A 219 -1.29 -8.81 -7.61
N VAL A 220 -0.43 -9.82 -7.41
CA VAL A 220 0.94 -9.91 -7.92
C VAL A 220 0.93 -10.84 -9.13
N PRO A 221 1.18 -10.34 -10.36
CA PRO A 221 1.19 -11.18 -11.56
C PRO A 221 2.33 -12.21 -11.51
N GLU A 222 2.03 -13.46 -11.81
CA GLU A 222 3.07 -14.47 -11.96
C GLU A 222 3.97 -14.15 -13.17
N PRO A 223 5.30 -14.33 -13.07
CA PRO A 223 6.20 -14.17 -14.21
C PRO A 223 5.86 -15.09 -15.40
N SER A 224 5.20 -16.22 -15.13
CA SER A 224 4.94 -17.32 -16.07
C SER A 224 3.82 -17.01 -17.09
N THR A 225 2.82 -16.22 -16.72
CA THR A 225 1.62 -15.98 -17.55
C THR A 225 1.97 -15.29 -18.86
N TRP A 226 2.98 -14.40 -18.82
CA TRP A 226 3.50 -13.70 -19.99
C TRP A 226 4.37 -14.59 -20.88
N MET A 227 5.20 -15.44 -20.27
CA MET A 227 6.02 -16.40 -21.02
C MET A 227 5.16 -17.45 -21.73
N MET A 228 4.04 -17.87 -21.14
CA MET A 228 3.11 -18.80 -21.79
C MET A 228 2.36 -18.15 -22.96
N MET A 229 1.92 -16.89 -22.83
CA MET A 229 1.28 -16.17 -23.94
C MET A 229 2.24 -15.94 -25.12
N LEU A 230 3.47 -15.49 -24.84
CA LEU A 230 4.49 -15.27 -25.88
C LEU A 230 5.02 -16.59 -26.46
N GLY A 231 5.21 -17.61 -25.63
CA GLY A 231 5.59 -18.95 -26.04
C GLY A 231 4.55 -19.60 -26.96
N GLY A 232 3.25 -19.45 -26.64
CA GLY A 232 2.15 -19.93 -27.47
C GLY A 232 2.10 -19.27 -28.85
N LEU A 233 2.29 -17.94 -28.91
CA LEU A 233 2.37 -17.20 -30.17
C LEU A 233 3.63 -17.57 -30.99
N GLY A 234 4.77 -17.75 -30.33
CA GLY A 234 5.99 -18.25 -30.96
C GLY A 234 5.82 -19.65 -31.57
N MET A 235 5.12 -20.54 -30.86
CA MET A 235 4.81 -21.88 -31.33
C MET A 235 3.86 -21.87 -32.54
N LEU A 236 2.88 -20.97 -32.57
CA LEU A 236 1.98 -20.76 -33.71
C LEU A 236 2.73 -20.29 -34.98
N VAL A 237 3.71 -19.39 -34.84
CA VAL A 237 4.56 -18.94 -35.96
C VAL A 237 5.43 -20.09 -36.48
N LEU A 238 5.99 -20.91 -35.60
CA LEU A 238 6.78 -22.09 -35.97
C LEU A 238 5.92 -23.16 -36.67
N LEU A 239 4.70 -23.39 -36.20
CA LEU A 239 3.75 -24.33 -36.81
C LEU A 239 3.27 -23.85 -38.18
N ARG A 240 3.08 -22.53 -38.39
CA ARG A 240 2.69 -21.97 -39.69
C ARG A 240 3.79 -22.14 -40.75
N ARG A 241 5.06 -22.00 -40.35
CA ARG A 241 6.21 -22.23 -41.25
C ARG A 241 6.35 -23.68 -41.70
N ARG A 242 5.92 -24.64 -40.89
CA ARG A 242 5.95 -26.08 -41.24
C ARG A 242 4.88 -26.51 -42.25
N ARG A 243 3.85 -25.69 -42.50
CA ARG A 243 2.80 -26.00 -43.49
C ARG A 243 3.09 -25.50 -44.90
N THR A 244 4.13 -24.69 -45.08
CA THR A 244 4.51 -24.09 -46.37
C THR A 244 5.81 -24.66 -46.96
N ALA A 245 6.31 -25.76 -46.40
CA ALA A 245 7.39 -26.59 -46.96
C ALA A 245 6.81 -27.96 -47.27
#